data_AF-A0A9E7R1C5-F1
#
_entry.id   AF-A0A9E7R1C5-F1
#
_cell.length_a   1.000
_cell.length_b   1.000
_cell.length_c   1.000
_cell.angle_alpha   90.00
_cell.angle_beta   90.00
_cell.angle_gamma   90.00
#
_symmetry.space_group_name_H-M   'P 1'
#
loop_
_entity.id
_entity.type
_entity.pdbx_description
1 polymer ?
#
loop_
_entity_poly.entity_id
_entity_poly.type
_entity_poly.pdbx_seq_one_letter_code
_entity_poly.pdbx_strand_id
1 'polypeptide(L)'
;MSESSDEASGADRATDRGPTGDGDESPTDAEVACFEAGVKFGTLYHQFAGTPLSPASADSLARAMEAAIENQPHCESVTVRPRVDAIEAALAEQSADYTEWTGKFAEVEMEVEYEGCEVSTRMAMAGDYPLMSVERVRRPER
;
A
#
# COMPACT_ATOMS: atom_id res chain seq x y z
N MET A 1 -13.61 -39.71 17.57
CA MET A 1 -13.23 -38.29 17.63
C MET A 1 -13.82 -37.68 16.37
N SER A 2 -14.90 -36.93 16.55
CA SER A 2 -15.76 -36.47 15.46
C SER A 2 -15.07 -35.36 14.68
N GLU A 3 -15.06 -35.50 13.36
CA GLU A 3 -14.69 -34.45 12.42
C GLU A 3 -15.76 -33.35 12.47
N SER A 4 -15.34 -32.13 12.79
CA SER A 4 -16.15 -30.93 12.67
C SER A 4 -15.71 -30.21 11.41
N SER A 5 -16.53 -30.31 10.38
CA SER A 5 -16.45 -29.47 9.18
C SER A 5 -16.94 -28.07 9.57
N ASP A 6 -16.03 -27.11 9.68
CA ASP A 6 -16.41 -25.69 9.71
C ASP A 6 -16.55 -25.22 8.26
N GLU A 7 -17.80 -25.25 7.77
CA GLU A 7 -18.25 -24.49 6.61
C GLU A 7 -18.08 -23.00 6.91
N ALA A 8 -17.07 -22.37 6.29
CA ALA A 8 -17.00 -20.92 6.18
C ALA A 8 -18.06 -20.45 5.17
N SER A 9 -19.30 -20.35 5.65
CA SER A 9 -20.39 -19.66 4.97
C SER A 9 -20.04 -18.17 4.85
N GLY A 10 -20.13 -17.67 3.62
CA GLY A 10 -19.88 -16.28 3.26
C GLY A 10 -20.59 -15.28 4.14
N ALA A 11 -19.91 -14.15 4.33
CA ALA A 11 -20.49 -12.92 4.81
C ALA A 11 -19.93 -11.80 3.95
N ASP A 12 -20.44 -11.71 2.72
CA ASP A 12 -20.64 -10.43 2.09
C ASP A 12 -21.53 -9.61 3.04
N ARG A 13 -20.91 -8.73 3.81
CA ARG A 13 -21.60 -7.72 4.61
C ARG A 13 -21.35 -6.38 3.94
N ALA A 14 -21.94 -6.21 2.76
CA ALA A 14 -22.45 -4.91 2.36
C ALA A 14 -23.31 -4.36 3.51
N THR A 15 -22.78 -3.37 4.21
CA THR A 15 -23.55 -2.66 5.23
C THR A 15 -24.56 -1.79 4.51
N ASP A 16 -25.81 -2.25 4.46
CA ASP A 16 -26.97 -1.45 4.10
C ASP A 16 -27.09 -0.29 5.10
N ARG A 17 -26.47 0.85 4.77
CA ARG A 17 -26.66 2.10 5.49
C ARG A 17 -27.88 2.78 4.87
N GLY A 18 -28.97 2.82 5.64
CA GLY A 18 -30.20 3.52 5.27
C GLY A 18 -29.97 5.00 4.93
N PRO A 19 -30.95 5.67 4.30
CA PRO A 19 -30.72 6.93 3.61
C PRO A 19 -30.45 8.08 4.59
N THR A 20 -29.29 8.73 4.44
CA THR A 20 -28.95 10.01 5.07
C THR A 20 -29.53 11.15 4.22
N GLY A 21 -30.19 12.12 4.87
CA GLY A 21 -30.90 13.20 4.20
C GLY A 21 -30.00 14.28 3.57
N ASP A 22 -30.51 14.89 2.50
CA ASP A 22 -30.04 16.04 1.71
C ASP A 22 -28.53 16.13 1.41
N GLY A 23 -28.16 15.64 0.21
CA GLY A 23 -26.90 15.96 -0.48
C GLY A 23 -25.78 14.92 -0.36
N ASP A 24 -26.01 13.80 0.33
CA ASP A 24 -25.04 12.73 0.52
C ASP A 24 -25.15 11.73 -0.64
N GLU A 25 -24.26 11.84 -1.63
CA GLU A 25 -24.11 10.84 -2.70
C GLU A 25 -23.17 9.73 -2.20
N SER A 26 -23.51 8.46 -2.43
CA SER A 26 -22.59 7.35 -2.17
C SER A 26 -21.30 7.55 -3.00
N PRO A 27 -20.12 7.20 -2.47
CA PRO A 27 -18.88 7.38 -3.20
C PRO A 27 -18.92 6.59 -4.51
N THR A 28 -18.37 7.18 -5.57
CA THR A 28 -18.14 6.48 -6.84
C THR A 28 -17.08 5.40 -6.65
N ASP A 29 -17.11 4.36 -7.48
CA ASP A 29 -16.11 3.27 -7.43
C ASP A 29 -14.67 3.78 -7.53
N ALA A 30 -14.44 4.86 -8.30
CA ALA A 30 -13.13 5.50 -8.39
C ALA A 30 -12.69 6.19 -7.08
N GLU A 31 -13.62 6.79 -6.33
CA GLU A 31 -13.32 7.37 -5.01
C GLU A 31 -13.01 6.27 -4.00
N VAL A 32 -13.75 5.16 -4.04
CA VAL A 32 -13.44 3.97 -3.22
C VAL A 32 -12.07 3.41 -3.59
N ALA A 33 -11.76 3.25 -4.88
CA ALA A 33 -10.45 2.77 -5.34
C ALA A 33 -9.30 3.69 -4.89
N CYS A 34 -9.47 5.02 -4.96
CA CYS A 34 -8.48 5.97 -4.48
C CYS A 34 -8.33 5.92 -2.95
N PHE A 35 -9.44 5.74 -2.23
CA PHE A 35 -9.43 5.58 -0.78
C PHE A 35 -8.66 4.31 -0.38
N GLU A 36 -8.93 3.19 -1.04
CA GLU A 36 -8.23 1.92 -0.86
C GLU A 36 -6.72 2.04 -1.12
N ALA A 37 -6.32 2.80 -2.14
CA ALA A 37 -4.90 3.11 -2.37
C ALA A 37 -4.28 3.88 -1.20
N GLY A 38 -5.00 4.85 -0.64
CA GLY A 38 -4.59 5.58 0.56
C GLY A 38 -4.43 4.69 1.79
N VAL A 39 -5.35 3.74 2.01
CA VAL A 39 -5.28 2.75 3.10
C VAL A 39 -4.02 1.88 2.95
N LYS A 40 -3.71 1.43 1.74
CA LYS A 40 -2.54 0.60 1.44
C LYS A 40 -1.24 1.33 1.70
N PHE A 41 -1.11 2.58 1.26
CA PHE A 41 0.06 3.40 1.58
C PHE A 41 0.19 3.70 3.08
N GLY A 42 -0.92 4.01 3.75
CA GLY A 42 -0.93 4.23 5.20
C GLY A 42 -0.40 3.00 5.94
N THR A 43 -0.87 1.81 5.53
CA THR A 43 -0.41 0.54 6.10
C THR A 43 1.06 0.28 5.77
N LEU A 44 1.48 0.41 4.51
CA LEU A 44 2.89 0.22 4.12
C LEU A 44 3.80 1.13 4.93
N TYR A 45 3.48 2.41 5.02
CA TYR A 45 4.35 3.36 5.69
C TYR A 45 4.44 3.08 7.19
N HIS A 46 3.30 2.95 7.88
CA HIS A 46 3.30 2.84 9.33
C HIS A 46 3.63 1.44 9.84
N GLN A 47 3.39 0.38 9.08
CA GLN A 47 3.72 -0.98 9.48
C GLN A 47 5.23 -1.26 9.44
N PHE A 48 5.94 -0.64 8.48
CA PHE A 48 7.35 -0.92 8.25
C PHE A 48 8.30 0.18 8.71
N ALA A 49 7.82 1.40 8.99
CA ALA A 49 8.63 2.47 9.57
C ALA A 49 9.39 1.98 10.81
N GLY A 50 10.69 2.25 10.85
CA GLY A 50 11.56 1.81 11.95
C GLY A 50 12.20 0.44 11.77
N THR A 51 11.85 -0.31 10.72
CA THR A 51 12.44 -1.64 10.48
C THR A 51 13.95 -1.52 10.20
N PRO A 52 14.82 -2.29 10.88
CA PRO A 52 16.25 -2.29 10.57
C PRO A 52 16.53 -2.62 9.10
N LEU A 53 17.34 -1.79 8.46
CA LEU A 53 17.60 -1.80 7.02
C LEU A 53 19.10 -1.60 6.75
N SER A 54 19.64 -2.43 5.87
CA SER A 54 20.96 -2.27 5.27
C SER A 54 20.89 -2.57 3.76
N PRO A 55 21.91 -2.21 2.97
CA PRO A 55 21.95 -2.57 1.54
C PRO A 55 21.74 -4.07 1.30
N ALA A 56 22.27 -4.91 2.19
CA ALA A 56 22.14 -6.36 2.09
C ALA A 56 20.73 -6.88 2.41
N SER A 57 19.98 -6.21 3.28
CA SER A 57 18.61 -6.63 3.64
C SER A 57 17.52 -5.96 2.79
N ALA A 58 17.86 -4.88 2.07
CA ALA A 58 16.92 -4.03 1.36
C ALA A 58 15.96 -4.79 0.42
N ASP A 59 16.49 -5.67 -0.42
CA ASP A 59 15.66 -6.46 -1.35
C ASP A 59 14.75 -7.45 -0.63
N SER A 60 15.22 -8.03 0.47
CA SER A 60 14.40 -8.96 1.26
C SER A 60 13.25 -8.26 1.97
N LEU A 61 13.50 -7.05 2.48
CA LEU A 61 12.47 -6.23 3.11
C LEU A 61 11.46 -5.72 2.07
N ALA A 62 11.93 -5.29 0.89
CA ALA A 62 11.06 -4.88 -0.21
C ALA A 62 10.08 -5.99 -0.60
N ARG A 63 10.57 -7.22 -0.82
CA ARG A 63 9.70 -8.36 -1.13
C ARG A 63 8.70 -8.67 -0.02
N ALA A 64 9.09 -8.49 1.24
CA ALA A 64 8.18 -8.69 2.37
C ALA A 64 7.09 -7.61 2.42
N MET A 65 7.43 -6.35 2.08
CA MET A 65 6.47 -5.26 1.94
C MET A 65 5.50 -5.53 0.80
N GLU A 66 5.99 -5.89 -0.39
CA GLU A 66 5.16 -6.23 -1.55
C GLU A 66 4.14 -7.31 -1.19
N ALA A 67 4.60 -8.45 -0.69
CA ALA A 67 3.73 -9.56 -0.33
C ALA A 67 2.71 -9.21 0.77
N ALA A 68 3.10 -8.40 1.76
CA ALA A 68 2.20 -8.00 2.84
C ALA A 68 1.10 -7.05 2.36
N ILE A 69 1.41 -6.14 1.44
CA ILE A 69 0.44 -5.15 0.95
C ILE A 69 -0.44 -5.75 -0.15
N GLU A 70 0.11 -6.60 -1.03
CA GLU A 70 -0.67 -7.35 -2.03
C GLU A 70 -1.69 -8.30 -1.39
N ASN A 71 -1.45 -8.75 -0.16
CA ASN A 71 -2.41 -9.56 0.59
C ASN A 71 -3.64 -8.74 1.08
N GLN A 72 -3.68 -7.43 0.89
CA GLN A 72 -4.85 -6.60 1.20
C GLN A 72 -5.88 -6.70 0.06
N PRO A 73 -7.20 -6.58 0.36
CA PRO A 73 -8.24 -6.53 -0.68
C PRO A 73 -7.96 -5.47 -1.74
N HIS A 74 -8.39 -5.71 -2.98
CA HIS A 74 -8.32 -4.73 -4.09
C HIS A 74 -6.90 -4.32 -4.50
N CYS A 75 -5.86 -5.04 -4.08
CA CYS A 75 -4.48 -4.78 -4.49
C CYS A 75 -4.08 -5.71 -5.63
N GLU A 76 -3.84 -5.17 -6.82
CA GLU A 76 -3.43 -5.97 -7.97
C GLU A 76 -1.94 -6.22 -7.97
N SER A 77 -1.14 -5.20 -7.65
CA SER A 77 0.31 -5.34 -7.53
C SER A 77 0.93 -4.24 -6.70
N VAL A 78 2.07 -4.55 -6.10
CA VAL A 78 2.94 -3.60 -5.41
C VAL A 78 4.37 -3.83 -5.89
N THR A 79 5.08 -2.75 -6.18
CA THR A 79 6.52 -2.81 -6.44
C THR A 79 7.23 -1.85 -5.52
N VAL A 80 8.14 -2.37 -4.69
CA VAL A 80 8.99 -1.60 -3.78
C VAL A 80 10.42 -1.66 -4.30
N ARG A 81 10.96 -0.51 -4.68
CA ARG A 81 12.33 -0.38 -5.20
C ARG A 81 13.20 0.30 -4.16
N PRO A 82 14.09 -0.42 -3.46
CA PRO A 82 15.01 0.20 -2.53
C PRO A 82 15.93 1.19 -3.22
N ARG A 83 16.15 2.34 -2.58
CA ARG A 83 17.13 3.33 -3.00
C ARG A 83 18.46 3.03 -2.32
N VAL A 84 19.15 1.99 -2.81
CA VAL A 84 20.39 1.47 -2.21
C VAL A 84 21.44 2.56 -1.99
N ASP A 85 21.67 3.42 -2.99
CA ASP A 85 22.60 4.56 -2.87
C ASP A 85 22.24 5.50 -1.70
N ALA A 86 20.95 5.73 -1.45
CA ALA A 86 20.49 6.57 -0.35
C ALA A 86 20.69 5.88 1.01
N ILE A 87 20.53 4.55 1.07
CA ILE A 87 20.81 3.75 2.25
C ILE A 87 22.32 3.81 2.56
N GLU A 88 23.17 3.56 1.56
CA GLU A 88 24.64 3.62 1.70
C GLU A 88 25.11 5.00 2.15
N ALA A 89 24.59 6.07 1.54
CA ALA A 89 24.91 7.44 1.93
C ALA A 89 24.53 7.71 3.39
N ALA A 90 23.36 7.24 3.85
CA ALA A 90 22.95 7.41 5.23
C ALA A 90 23.87 6.64 6.20
N LEU A 91 24.35 5.46 5.83
CA LEU A 91 25.25 4.67 6.68
C LEU A 91 26.67 5.25 6.76
N ALA A 92 27.15 5.91 5.72
CA ALA A 92 28.49 6.53 5.71
C ALA A 92 28.69 7.57 6.82
N GLU A 93 27.61 8.16 7.32
CA GLU A 93 27.60 9.17 8.40
C GLU A 93 27.46 8.55 9.80
N GLN A 94 27.38 7.22 9.90
CA GLN A 94 27.01 6.51 11.12
C GLN A 94 28.03 5.41 11.48
N SER A 95 28.10 5.07 12.77
CA SER A 95 28.94 3.96 13.25
C SER A 95 28.24 2.60 13.19
N ALA A 96 26.94 2.57 12.92
CA ALA A 96 26.14 1.35 12.83
C ALA A 96 26.06 0.86 11.38
N ASP A 97 26.02 -0.46 11.19
CA ASP A 97 25.93 -1.10 9.87
C ASP A 97 24.49 -1.14 9.30
N TYR A 98 23.54 -0.49 9.98
CA TYR A 98 22.14 -0.43 9.60
C TYR A 98 21.53 0.92 9.96
N THR A 99 20.44 1.23 9.26
CA THR A 99 19.55 2.36 9.51
C THR A 99 18.12 1.84 9.67
N GLU A 100 17.16 2.73 9.86
CA GLU A 100 15.75 2.38 9.97
C GLU A 100 15.03 2.71 8.68
N TRP A 101 14.19 1.79 8.19
CA TRP A 101 13.39 2.03 7.00
C TRP A 101 12.45 3.23 7.22
N THR A 102 12.48 4.15 6.27
CA THR A 102 11.50 5.23 6.10
C THR A 102 11.26 5.42 4.61
N GLY A 103 10.23 6.19 4.24
CA GLY A 103 9.89 6.42 2.82
C GLY A 103 11.02 7.01 1.97
N LYS A 104 12.08 7.60 2.57
CA LYS A 104 13.23 8.13 1.80
C LYS A 104 14.06 7.03 1.11
N PHE A 105 13.97 5.80 1.61
CA PHE A 105 14.79 4.67 1.19
C PHE A 105 14.12 3.75 0.17
N ALA A 106 12.92 4.08 -0.30
CA ALA A 106 12.25 3.30 -1.33
C ALA A 106 11.42 4.19 -2.27
N GLU A 107 11.32 3.78 -3.52
CA GLU A 107 10.22 4.18 -4.40
C GLU A 107 9.19 3.06 -4.39
N VAL A 108 7.91 3.40 -4.32
CA VAL A 108 6.83 2.42 -4.32
C VAL A 108 5.84 2.74 -5.42
N GLU A 109 5.39 1.73 -6.14
CA GLU A 109 4.28 1.81 -7.07
C GLU A 109 3.23 0.78 -6.66
N MET A 110 1.95 1.14 -6.73
CA MET A 110 0.85 0.21 -6.48
C MET A 110 -0.23 0.38 -7.54
N GLU A 111 -0.80 -0.75 -7.95
CA GLU A 111 -2.02 -0.81 -8.76
C GLU A 111 -3.15 -1.36 -7.90
N VAL A 112 -4.25 -0.61 -7.85
CA VAL A 112 -5.47 -0.93 -7.08
C VAL A 112 -6.64 -1.06 -8.03
N GLU A 113 -7.46 -2.08 -7.85
CA GLU A 113 -8.65 -2.32 -8.68
C GLU A 113 -9.89 -2.48 -7.78
N TYR A 114 -10.93 -1.72 -8.10
CA TYR A 114 -12.23 -1.82 -7.44
C TYR A 114 -13.36 -1.62 -8.45
N GLU A 115 -14.20 -2.63 -8.64
CA GLU A 115 -15.38 -2.61 -9.52
C GLU A 115 -15.06 -2.09 -10.94
N GLY A 116 -13.94 -2.52 -11.50
CA GLY A 116 -13.43 -2.14 -12.82
C GLY A 116 -12.75 -0.77 -12.88
N CYS A 117 -12.65 -0.04 -11.76
CA CYS A 117 -11.83 1.16 -11.65
C CYS A 117 -10.39 0.81 -11.24
N GLU A 118 -9.42 1.14 -12.09
CA GLU A 118 -7.99 0.93 -11.81
C GLU A 118 -7.34 2.25 -11.35
N VAL A 119 -6.55 2.19 -10.28
CA VAL A 119 -5.80 3.34 -9.74
C VAL A 119 -4.32 2.98 -9.67
N SER A 120 -3.53 3.69 -10.48
CA SER A 120 -2.06 3.61 -10.44
C SER A 120 -1.52 4.70 -9.52
N THR A 121 -0.59 4.33 -8.64
CA THR A 121 -0.06 5.24 -7.63
C THR A 121 1.45 5.16 -7.48
N ARG A 122 2.03 6.17 -6.84
CA ARG A 122 3.47 6.23 -6.57
C ARG A 122 3.78 6.85 -5.22
N MET A 123 4.82 6.34 -4.56
CA MET A 123 5.57 7.05 -3.52
C MET A 123 6.98 7.31 -4.00
N ALA A 124 7.39 8.57 -4.05
CA ALA A 124 8.74 8.98 -4.42
C ALA A 124 9.14 10.27 -3.68
N MET A 125 10.45 10.53 -3.61
CA MET A 125 10.93 11.77 -2.99
C MET A 125 10.56 12.99 -3.85
N ALA A 126 9.84 13.93 -3.24
CA ALA A 126 9.61 15.27 -3.74
C ALA A 126 10.34 16.25 -2.80
N GLY A 127 11.58 16.60 -3.17
CA GLY A 127 12.46 17.36 -2.28
C GLY A 127 12.90 16.51 -1.08
N ASP A 128 12.54 16.93 0.13
CA ASP A 128 12.84 16.26 1.40
C ASP A 128 11.68 15.38 1.92
N TYR A 129 10.59 15.27 1.15
CA TYR A 129 9.39 14.55 1.56
C TYR A 129 9.09 13.33 0.66
N PRO A 130 8.83 12.13 1.21
CA PRO A 130 8.35 10.98 0.44
C PRO A 130 6.86 11.17 0.12
N LEU A 131 6.58 11.81 -1.03
CA LEU A 131 5.23 12.12 -1.47
C LEU A 131 4.55 10.87 -2.01
N MET A 132 3.34 10.59 -1.52
CA MET A 132 2.42 9.59 -2.09
C MET A 132 1.42 10.31 -3.00
N SER A 133 1.23 9.79 -4.21
CA SER A 133 0.37 10.38 -5.24
C SER A 133 -0.41 9.31 -6.00
N VAL A 134 -1.62 9.70 -6.43
CA VAL A 134 -2.34 9.00 -7.49
C VAL A 134 -1.81 9.52 -8.82
N GLU A 135 -1.25 8.63 -9.63
CA GLU A 135 -0.68 8.94 -10.94
C GLU A 135 -1.73 8.83 -12.04
N ARG A 136 -2.68 7.89 -11.89
CA ARG A 136 -3.72 7.64 -12.89
C ARG A 136 -4.95 7.01 -12.24
N VAL A 137 -6.12 7.42 -12.73
CA VAL A 137 -7.38 6.71 -12.50
C VAL A 137 -7.95 6.32 -13.86
N ARG A 138 -8.22 5.03 -14.07
CA ARG A 138 -8.95 4.51 -15.22
C ARG A 138 -10.32 4.03 -14.74
N ARG A 139 -11.35 4.44 -15.46
CA ARG A 139 -12.74 4.04 -15.20
C ARG A 139 -13.17 3.06 -16.30
N PRO A 140 -14.09 2.13 -16.01
CA PRO A 140 -14.61 1.24 -17.03
C PRO A 140 -15.29 2.03 -18.14
N GLU A 141 -15.18 1.55 -19.38
CA GLU A 141 -15.92 2.11 -20.51
C GLU A 141 -17.42 1.87 -20.32
N ARG A 142 -18.23 2.91 -20.55
CA ARG A 142 -19.70 2.87 -20.37
C ARG A 142 -20.42 2.17 -21.51
#